data_AF-A0A7W5PPJ0-F1
#
_entry.id   AF-A0A7W5PPJ0-F1
#
_cell.length_a   1.000
_cell.length_b   1.000
_cell.length_c   1.000
_cell.angle_alpha   90.00
_cell.angle_beta   90.00
_cell.angle_gamma   90.00
#
_symmetry.space_group_name_H-M   'P 1'
#
loop_
_entity.id
_entity.type
_entity.pdbx_description
1 polymer ?
#
loop_
_entity_poly.entity_id
_entity_poly.type
_entity_poly.pdbx_seq_one_letter_code
_entity_poly.pdbx_strand_id
1 'polypeptide(L)'
;MNVNATRYMGIHPDIAVEYDAHGHDAGFVAAGVGVSITNEILAKEYRHFNVDFRRLSPARLTTVVFWQKDRSLSARLSIVVEQLTSAFLGAEGSRIVPANVVRK
;
A
#
# COMPACT_ATOMS: atom_id res chain seq x y z
N MET A 1 -16.05 8.62 9.41
CA MET A 1 -17.00 7.48 9.27
C MET A 1 -17.83 7.73 8.02
N ASN A 2 -17.67 6.92 6.97
CA ASN A 2 -18.39 7.11 5.71
C ASN A 2 -19.87 6.73 5.88
N VAL A 3 -20.76 7.64 5.49
CA VAL A 3 -22.22 7.58 5.63
C VAL A 3 -22.85 6.35 4.93
N ASN A 4 -22.11 5.70 4.02
CA ASN A 4 -22.57 4.51 3.30
C ASN A 4 -22.53 3.21 4.12
N ALA A 5 -21.72 3.13 5.18
CA ALA A 5 -21.59 1.90 5.97
C ALA A 5 -22.69 1.74 7.04
N THR A 6 -23.38 2.83 7.41
CA THR A 6 -24.34 2.84 8.55
C THR A 6 -25.80 2.62 8.14
N ARG A 7 -26.09 2.41 6.85
CA ARG A 7 -27.47 2.39 6.34
C ARG A 7 -28.20 1.04 6.35
N TYR A 8 -27.58 -0.06 6.78
CA TYR A 8 -28.19 -1.38 6.58
C TYR A 8 -28.14 -2.26 7.83
N MET A 9 -28.97 -1.89 8.81
CA MET A 9 -29.34 -2.73 9.96
C MET A 9 -30.54 -3.63 9.56
N GLY A 10 -30.30 -4.63 8.71
CA GLY A 10 -31.26 -5.67 8.35
C GLY A 10 -30.80 -7.03 8.87
N ILE A 11 -31.71 -7.98 9.05
CA ILE A 11 -31.43 -9.30 9.64
C ILE A 11 -30.69 -10.26 8.69
N HIS A 12 -30.66 -9.95 7.38
CA HIS A 12 -29.88 -10.65 6.35
C HIS A 12 -29.56 -9.74 5.14
N PRO A 13 -28.59 -8.82 5.21
CA PRO A 13 -28.10 -8.18 4.00
C PRO A 13 -26.97 -9.05 3.43
N ASP A 14 -27.28 -9.86 2.41
CA ASP A 14 -26.28 -10.44 1.50
C ASP A 14 -25.72 -9.33 0.58
N ILE A 15 -25.18 -8.27 1.17
CA ILE A 15 -24.57 -7.16 0.45
C ILE A 15 -23.07 -7.18 0.75
N ALA A 16 -22.29 -7.61 -0.24
CA ALA A 16 -20.87 -7.35 -0.26
C ALA A 16 -20.67 -5.86 -0.56
N VAL A 17 -20.28 -5.08 0.45
CA VAL A 17 -19.86 -3.69 0.25
C VAL A 17 -18.40 -3.72 -0.14
N GLU A 18 -18.13 -3.46 -1.42
CA GLU A 18 -16.76 -3.19 -1.87
C GLU A 18 -16.31 -1.85 -1.30
N TYR A 19 -15.24 -1.88 -0.52
CA TYR A 19 -14.68 -0.72 0.15
C TYR A 19 -13.22 -0.57 -0.23
N ASP A 20 -12.90 0.55 -0.86
CA ASP A 20 -11.51 0.94 -1.10
C ASP A 20 -10.90 1.48 0.20
N ALA A 21 -10.26 0.59 0.95
CA ALA A 21 -9.55 0.95 2.18
C ALA A 21 -8.37 1.89 1.91
N HIS A 22 -7.71 1.75 0.77
CA HIS A 22 -6.52 2.51 0.44
C HIS A 22 -6.88 3.95 0.07
N GLY A 23 -7.86 4.13 -0.82
CA GLY A 23 -8.40 5.45 -1.15
C GLY A 23 -9.04 6.14 0.05
N HIS A 24 -9.68 5.40 0.96
CA HIS A 24 -10.19 5.98 2.19
C HIS A 24 -9.08 6.54 3.08
N ASP A 25 -8.02 5.77 3.33
CA ASP A 25 -6.89 6.20 4.16
C ASP A 25 -6.20 7.42 3.54
N ALA A 26 -5.94 7.37 2.23
CA ALA A 26 -5.33 8.48 1.50
C ALA A 26 -6.21 9.74 1.60
N GLY A 27 -7.52 9.61 1.39
CA GLY A 27 -8.47 10.72 1.48
C GLY A 27 -8.61 11.28 2.90
N PHE A 28 -8.62 10.42 3.92
CA PHE A 28 -8.67 10.82 5.32
C PHE A 28 -7.47 11.70 5.72
N VAL A 29 -6.26 11.29 5.32
CA VAL A 29 -5.03 12.05 5.58
C VAL A 29 -4.97 13.32 4.73
N ALA A 30 -5.27 13.23 3.42
CA ALA A 30 -5.23 14.37 2.50
C ALA A 30 -6.25 15.47 2.87
N ALA A 31 -7.39 15.10 3.45
CA ALA A 31 -8.38 16.05 3.96
C ALA A 31 -7.98 16.69 5.30
N GLY A 32 -6.82 16.34 5.87
CA GLY A 32 -6.34 16.90 7.15
C GLY A 32 -7.12 16.40 8.37
N VAL A 33 -7.84 15.29 8.25
CA VAL A 33 -8.66 14.74 9.35
C VAL A 33 -7.81 14.01 10.38
N GLY A 34 -6.67 13.44 9.97
CA GLY A 34 -5.74 12.79 10.88
C GLY A 34 -4.53 12.14 10.19
N VAL A 35 -3.93 11.15 10.86
CA VAL A 35 -2.77 10.38 10.38
C VAL A 35 -3.12 8.90 10.26
N SER A 36 -2.44 8.18 9.36
CA SER A 36 -2.61 6.72 9.17
C SER A 36 -1.26 6.02 9.03
N ILE A 37 -1.24 4.70 9.25
CA ILE A 37 -0.08 3.83 9.05
C ILE A 37 -0.36 2.94 7.84
N THR A 38 0.56 2.94 6.87
CA THR A 38 0.48 2.09 5.67
C THR A 38 1.87 1.58 5.29
N ASN A 39 1.93 0.64 4.35
CA ASN A 39 3.20 0.18 3.80
C ASN A 39 3.83 1.24 2.88
N GLU A 40 5.15 1.17 2.70
CA GLU A 40 5.89 2.20 1.95
C GLU A 40 5.51 2.29 0.47
N ILE A 41 5.03 1.20 -0.14
CA ILE A 41 4.60 1.21 -1.55
C ILE A 41 3.38 2.10 -1.70
N LEU A 42 2.34 1.86 -0.91
CA LEU A 42 1.12 2.68 -0.92
C LEU A 42 1.42 4.13 -0.55
N ALA A 43 2.27 4.37 0.47
CA ALA A 43 2.64 5.73 0.85
C ALA A 43 3.29 6.53 -0.30
N LYS A 44 4.05 5.86 -1.18
CA LYS A 44 4.63 6.49 -2.38
C LYS A 44 3.57 6.83 -3.42
N GLU A 45 2.60 5.94 -3.63
CA GLU A 45 1.48 6.20 -4.54
C GLU A 45 0.63 7.36 -4.04
N TYR A 46 0.48 7.49 -2.71
CA TYR A 46 -0.31 8.57 -2.12
C TYR A 46 0.31 9.96 -2.26
N ARG A 47 1.59 10.08 -2.64
CA ARG A 47 2.25 11.40 -2.82
C ARG A 47 1.50 12.33 -3.76
N HIS A 48 0.72 11.78 -4.69
CA HIS A 48 -0.13 12.56 -5.59
C HIS A 48 -1.28 13.30 -4.88
N PHE A 49 -1.61 12.93 -3.64
CA PHE A 49 -2.64 13.56 -2.81
C PHE A 49 -2.07 14.62 -1.84
N ASN A 50 -0.87 15.15 -2.10
CA ASN A 50 -0.22 16.18 -1.25
C ASN A 50 -0.06 15.75 0.23
N VAL A 51 0.23 14.48 0.45
CA VAL A 51 0.55 13.92 1.78
C VAL A 51 2.04 13.61 1.88
N ASP A 52 2.59 13.70 3.09
CA ASP A 52 3.97 13.32 3.39
C ASP A 52 3.99 12.06 4.26
N PHE A 53 5.12 11.34 4.28
CA PHE A 53 5.27 10.14 5.08
C PHE A 53 6.66 10.02 5.70
N ARG A 54 6.72 9.40 6.88
CA ARG A 54 7.96 9.07 7.57
C ARG A 54 8.08 7.56 7.75
N ARG A 55 9.24 7.01 7.40
CA ARG A 55 9.56 5.60 7.67
C ARG A 55 9.67 5.38 9.18
N LEU A 56 9.00 4.35 9.67
CA LEU A 56 9.18 3.83 11.02
C LEU A 56 10.31 2.79 11.01
N SER A 57 11.18 2.80 12.03
CA SER A 57 12.26 1.80 12.16
C SER A 57 12.19 1.13 13.54
N PRO A 58 12.20 -0.21 13.61
CA PRO A 58 12.18 -1.16 12.50
C PRO A 58 10.75 -1.45 12.01
N ALA A 59 10.32 -0.87 10.88
CA ALA A 59 9.12 -1.36 10.18
C ALA A 59 9.47 -2.63 9.41
N ARG A 60 8.74 -3.72 9.65
CA ARG A 60 8.97 -5.05 9.04
C ARG A 60 7.85 -5.47 8.10
N LEU A 61 7.35 -4.55 7.27
CA LEU A 61 6.38 -4.91 6.23
C LEU A 61 7.14 -5.32 4.97
N THR A 62 7.21 -6.63 4.73
CA THR A 62 7.85 -7.20 3.54
C THR A 62 6.88 -7.19 2.37
N THR A 63 7.31 -6.66 1.22
CA THR A 63 6.55 -6.77 -0.03
C THR A 63 6.76 -8.15 -0.64
N VAL A 64 5.68 -8.79 -1.09
CA VAL A 64 5.74 -10.11 -1.72
C VAL A 64 5.02 -10.09 -3.06
N VAL A 65 5.54 -10.86 -4.02
CA VAL A 65 4.76 -11.28 -5.18
C VAL A 65 3.99 -12.53 -4.77
N PHE A 66 2.67 -12.55 -4.95
CA PHE A 66 1.83 -13.67 -4.58
C PHE A 66 0.91 -14.08 -5.74
N TRP A 67 0.50 -15.34 -5.75
CA TRP A 67 -0.39 -15.90 -6.76
C TRP A 67 -1.30 -16.95 -6.12
N GLN A 68 -2.25 -17.46 -6.91
CA GLN A 68 -3.18 -18.48 -6.45
C GLN A 68 -2.43 -19.76 -6.03
N LYS A 69 -2.71 -20.23 -4.82
CA LYS A 69 -2.19 -21.50 -4.29
C LYS A 69 -2.54 -22.65 -5.24
N ASP A 70 -1.60 -23.60 -5.40
CA ASP A 70 -1.72 -24.82 -6.22
C ASP A 70 -1.93 -24.59 -7.73
N ARG A 71 -1.87 -23.34 -8.19
CA ARG A 71 -1.89 -23.01 -9.63
C ARG A 71 -0.48 -23.04 -10.19
N SER A 72 -0.21 -23.93 -11.14
CA SER A 72 1.01 -23.89 -11.94
C SER A 72 1.07 -22.56 -12.69
N LEU A 73 2.19 -21.83 -12.56
CA LEU A 73 2.41 -20.63 -13.34
C LEU A 73 2.66 -21.02 -14.79
N SER A 74 1.91 -20.41 -15.71
CA SER A 74 2.26 -20.46 -17.13
C SER A 74 3.63 -19.81 -17.34
N ALA A 75 4.33 -20.17 -18.42
CA ALA A 75 5.62 -19.56 -18.77
C ALA A 75 5.57 -18.01 -18.76
N ARG A 76 4.45 -17.43 -19.21
CA ARG A 76 4.22 -15.98 -19.18
C ARG A 76 4.13 -15.44 -17.75
N LEU A 77 3.40 -16.10 -16.85
CA LEU A 77 3.26 -15.67 -15.46
C LEU A 77 4.58 -15.82 -14.69
N SER A 78 5.36 -16.86 -14.97
CA SER A 78 6.70 -17.01 -14.40
C SER A 78 7.59 -15.83 -14.78
N ILE A 79 7.59 -15.43 -16.06
CA ILE A 79 8.33 -14.24 -16.52
C ILE A 79 7.85 -12.99 -15.76
N VAL A 80 6.54 -12.80 -15.58
CA VAL A 80 6.01 -11.66 -14.83
C VAL A 80 6.50 -11.65 -13.38
N VAL A 81 6.48 -12.80 -12.70
CA VAL A 81 6.98 -12.92 -11.31
C VAL A 81 8.46 -12.55 -11.24
N GLU A 82 9.29 -13.04 -12.16
CA GLU A 82 10.72 -12.72 -12.21
C GLU A 82 10.97 -11.23 -12.47
N GLN A 83 10.24 -10.63 -13.41
CA GLN A 83 10.38 -9.21 -13.73
C GLN A 83 9.95 -8.31 -12.57
N LEU A 84 8.82 -8.62 -11.92
CA LEU A 84 8.38 -7.90 -10.72
C LEU A 84 9.42 -8.02 -9.61
N THR A 85 9.87 -9.24 -9.32
CA THR A 85 10.86 -9.50 -8.27
C THR A 85 12.17 -8.74 -8.55
N SER A 86 12.67 -8.78 -9.79
CA SER A 86 13.88 -8.05 -10.21
C SER A 86 13.72 -6.53 -10.06
N ALA A 87 12.59 -5.96 -10.50
CA ALA A 87 12.35 -4.52 -10.42
C ALA A 87 12.33 -4.02 -8.97
N PHE A 88 11.72 -4.77 -8.06
CA PHE A 88 11.63 -4.38 -6.65
C PHE A 88 12.93 -4.64 -5.87
N LEU A 89 13.67 -5.71 -6.16
CA LEU A 89 14.99 -5.97 -5.54
C LEU A 89 16.06 -4.98 -6.03
N GLY A 90 16.08 -4.64 -7.32
CA GLY A 90 16.99 -3.64 -7.87
C GLY A 90 16.77 -2.23 -7.29
N ALA A 91 15.52 -1.91 -6.94
CA ALA A 91 15.17 -0.65 -6.30
C ALA A 91 15.64 -0.54 -4.83
N GLU A 92 15.91 -1.66 -4.15
CA GLU A 92 16.45 -1.66 -2.78
C GLU A 92 17.97 -1.41 -2.77
N GLY A 93 18.71 -1.95 -3.74
CA GLY A 93 20.17 -1.78 -3.85
C GLY A 93 20.64 -0.35 -4.16
N SER A 94 19.77 0.50 -4.71
CA SER A 94 20.11 1.90 -5.06
C SER A 94 19.86 2.91 -3.92
N ARG A 95 19.41 2.48 -2.74
CA ARG A 95 18.88 3.39 -1.68
C ARG A 95 19.77 3.62 -0.46
N ILE A 96 21.06 3.30 -0.50
CA ILE A 96 22.02 3.86 0.47
C ILE A 96 22.40 5.28 0.03
N VAL A 97 21.54 6.26 0.33
CA VAL A 97 21.93 7.68 0.29
C VAL A 97 22.35 8.07 1.71
N PRO A 98 23.57 8.59 1.93
CA PRO A 98 24.05 8.91 3.27
C PRO A 98 23.23 10.05 3.87
N ALA A 99 22.86 9.89 5.15
CA ALA A 99 22.29 10.95 5.95
C ALA A 99 23.34 12.04 6.18
N ASN A 100 23.15 13.22 5.56
CA ASN A 100 23.87 14.47 5.78
C ASN A 100 23.16 15.52 4.90
N VAL A 101 22.78 16.74 5.27
CA VAL A 101 23.06 17.67 6.36
C VAL A 101 21.89 18.67 6.38
N VAL A 102 21.35 19.03 7.53
CA VAL A 102 20.94 20.44 7.78
C VAL A 102 21.23 20.78 9.24
N ARG A 103 22.39 21.39 9.48
CA ARG A 103 22.55 22.35 10.57
C ARG A 103 21.94 23.66 10.12
N LYS A 104 21.03 24.22 10.90
CA LYS A 104 20.95 25.66 11.18
C LYS A 104 20.45 25.82 12.61
#